data_AF-A0A962ZD98-F1
#
_entry.id   AF-A0A962ZD98-F1
#
_cell.length_a   1.000
_cell.length_b   1.000
_cell.length_c   1.000
_cell.angle_alpha   90.00
_cell.angle_beta   90.00
_cell.angle_gamma   90.00
#
_symmetry.space_group_name_H-M   'P 1'
#
loop_
_entity.id
_entity.type
_entity.pdbx_description
1 polymer ?
#
loop_
_entity_poly.entity_id
_entity_poly.type
_entity_poly.pdbx_seq_one_letter_code
_entity_poly.pdbx_strand_id
1 'polypeptide(L)'
;MKKFSVSVALSLLPLPAMALDMDEARFVEYSARQHCLNQTLWDQPAKLEEALVTLEQEFGIGEDDLDALDELTARYQADAAVTGQIEARARELCP
;
A
#
# COMPACT_ATOMS: atom_id res chain seq x y z
N MET A 1 -43.90 38.01 12.78
CA MET A 1 -43.36 36.76 13.38
C MET A 1 -43.64 35.65 12.37
N LYS A 2 -42.76 34.76 11.89
CA LYS A 2 -41.41 34.28 12.20
C LYS A 2 -40.82 33.81 10.85
N LYS A 3 -39.54 34.11 10.56
CA LYS A 3 -38.80 33.55 9.42
C LYS A 3 -38.18 32.22 9.90
N PHE A 4 -38.52 31.10 9.28
CA PHE A 4 -37.87 29.82 9.54
C PHE A 4 -36.68 29.68 8.58
N SER A 5 -35.48 29.79 9.13
CA SER A 5 -34.23 29.50 8.43
C SER A 5 -33.95 28.01 8.62
N VAL A 6 -34.11 27.21 7.56
CA VAL A 6 -33.75 25.80 7.55
C VAL A 6 -32.25 25.72 7.40
N SER A 7 -31.55 25.42 8.49
CA SER A 7 -30.13 25.09 8.47
C SER A 7 -29.99 23.69 7.86
N VAL A 8 -29.47 23.63 6.63
CA VAL A 8 -29.00 22.36 6.04
C VAL A 8 -27.71 22.02 6.76
N ALA A 9 -27.80 21.19 7.79
CA ALA A 9 -26.65 20.50 8.35
C ALA A 9 -26.17 19.49 7.30
N LEU A 10 -25.21 19.91 6.48
CA LEU A 10 -24.49 19.03 5.58
C LEU A 10 -23.54 18.20 6.47
N SER A 11 -24.04 17.06 6.95
CA SER A 11 -23.23 16.06 7.62
C SER A 11 -22.13 15.64 6.64
N LEU A 12 -20.89 16.06 6.88
CA LEU A 12 -19.72 15.44 6.27
C LEU A 12 -19.69 13.99 6.75
N LEU A 13 -20.27 13.09 5.97
CA LEU A 13 -19.98 11.68 6.09
C LEU A 13 -18.50 11.52 5.69
N PRO A 14 -17.64 10.94 6.55
CA PRO A 14 -16.33 10.52 6.10
C PRO A 14 -16.58 9.52 4.95
N LEU A 15 -16.11 9.85 3.76
CA LEU A 15 -16.02 8.87 2.69
C LEU A 15 -15.23 7.69 3.26
N PRO A 16 -15.72 6.45 3.18
CA PRO A 16 -14.85 5.33 3.46
C PRO A 16 -13.68 5.46 2.49
N ALA A 17 -12.47 5.65 3.02
CA ALA A 17 -11.26 5.38 2.26
C ALA A 17 -11.51 4.02 1.61
N MET A 18 -11.43 3.96 0.28
CA MET A 18 -11.54 2.67 -0.40
C MET A 18 -10.35 1.88 0.11
N ALA A 19 -10.59 0.96 1.04
CA ALA A 19 -9.53 0.23 1.69
C ALA A 19 -8.83 -0.59 0.59
N LEU A 20 -7.51 -0.40 0.47
CA LEU A 20 -6.66 -1.23 -0.37
C LEU A 20 -6.99 -2.71 -0.10
N ASP A 21 -7.64 -3.36 -1.07
CA ASP A 21 -8.06 -4.76 -0.93
C ASP A 21 -6.93 -5.68 -1.42
N MET A 22 -5.98 -5.93 -0.52
CA MET A 22 -4.82 -6.77 -0.75
C MET A 22 -4.79 -7.91 0.27
N ASP A 23 -4.93 -9.14 -0.22
CA ASP A 23 -4.74 -10.34 0.60
C ASP A 23 -3.27 -10.57 0.95
N GLU A 24 -3.02 -11.49 1.89
CA GLU A 24 -1.66 -11.80 2.36
C GLU A 24 -0.74 -12.24 1.22
N ALA A 25 -1.22 -13.08 0.29
CA ALA A 25 -0.40 -13.59 -0.81
C ALA A 25 0.04 -12.45 -1.75
N ARG A 26 -0.89 -11.54 -2.07
CA ARG A 26 -0.62 -10.37 -2.89
C ARG A 26 0.29 -9.38 -2.16
N PHE A 27 0.13 -9.22 -0.85
CA PHE A 27 1.03 -8.42 -0.02
C PHE A 27 2.45 -8.99 0.04
N VAL A 28 2.59 -10.31 0.18
CA VAL A 28 3.88 -11.00 0.15
C VAL A 28 4.58 -10.78 -1.19
N GLU A 29 3.88 -10.95 -2.31
CA GLU A 29 4.46 -10.73 -3.64
C GLU A 29 4.87 -9.27 -3.85
N TYR A 30 4.02 -8.31 -3.46
CA TYR A 30 4.34 -6.88 -3.53
C TYR A 30 5.60 -6.55 -2.74
N SER A 31 5.62 -6.93 -1.45
CA SER A 31 6.72 -6.63 -0.53
C SER A 31 8.03 -7.29 -0.99
N ALA A 32 7.96 -8.52 -1.49
CA ALA A 32 9.14 -9.23 -1.99
C ALA A 32 9.70 -8.57 -3.26
N ARG A 33 8.86 -8.14 -4.19
CA ARG A 33 9.28 -7.40 -5.39
C ARG A 33 9.84 -6.03 -5.04
N GLN A 34 9.22 -5.31 -4.11
CA GLN A 34 9.73 -4.04 -3.60
C GLN A 34 11.11 -4.21 -2.97
N HIS A 35 11.30 -5.24 -2.13
CA HIS A 35 12.59 -5.57 -1.55
C HIS A 35 13.63 -5.87 -2.63
N CYS A 36 13.24 -6.59 -3.67
CA CYS A 36 14.10 -6.92 -4.80
C CYS A 36 14.56 -5.70 -5.58
N LEU A 37 13.64 -4.79 -5.89
CA LEU A 37 13.95 -3.53 -6.56
C LEU A 37 14.93 -2.70 -5.72
N ASN A 38 14.69 -2.60 -4.41
CA ASN A 38 15.61 -1.92 -3.51
C ASN A 38 17.00 -2.55 -3.53
N GLN A 39 17.13 -3.87 -3.51
CA GLN A 39 18.44 -4.54 -3.58
C GLN A 39 19.15 -4.35 -4.93
N THR A 40 18.41 -4.34 -6.02
CA THR A 40 18.97 -4.33 -7.39
C THR A 40 19.25 -2.94 -7.94
N LEU A 41 18.52 -1.93 -7.46
CA LEU A 41 18.57 -0.55 -7.96
C LEU A 41 18.98 0.47 -6.89
N TRP A 42 19.52 0.03 -5.74
CA TRP A 42 19.91 0.94 -4.64
C TRP A 42 20.89 2.05 -5.08
N ASP A 43 21.70 1.79 -6.11
CA ASP A 43 22.70 2.73 -6.65
C ASP A 43 22.13 3.65 -7.76
N GLN A 44 20.89 3.44 -8.17
CA GLN A 44 20.22 4.12 -9.28
C GLN A 44 18.84 4.65 -8.82
N PRO A 45 18.81 5.69 -7.96
CA PRO A 45 17.59 6.13 -7.30
C PRO A 45 16.46 6.53 -8.26
N ALA A 46 16.80 7.16 -9.39
CA ALA A 46 15.80 7.52 -10.41
C ALA A 46 15.14 6.28 -11.06
N LYS A 47 15.90 5.20 -11.28
CA LYS A 47 15.36 3.95 -11.81
C LYS A 47 14.58 3.18 -10.75
N LEU A 48 15.03 3.25 -9.49
CA LEU A 48 14.33 2.66 -8.37
C LEU A 48 12.94 3.30 -8.23
N GLU A 49 12.85 4.63 -8.23
CA GLU A 49 11.58 5.36 -8.17
C GLU A 49 10.63 4.96 -9.32
N GLU A 50 11.10 4.97 -10.56
CA GLU A 50 10.32 4.54 -11.73
C GLU A 50 9.79 3.10 -11.60
N ALA A 51 10.65 2.19 -11.11
CA ALA A 51 10.29 0.80 -10.92
C ALA A 51 9.29 0.60 -9.78
N LEU A 52 9.40 1.37 -8.68
CA LEU A 52 8.47 1.34 -7.55
C LEU A 52 7.09 1.85 -7.95
N VAL A 53 7.02 2.97 -8.68
CA VAL A 53 5.74 3.49 -9.20
C VAL A 53 5.08 2.48 -10.14
N THR A 54 5.87 1.84 -11.01
CA THR A 54 5.34 0.78 -11.89
C THR A 54 4.82 -0.41 -11.08
N LEU A 55 5.54 -0.83 -10.04
CA LEU A 55 5.11 -1.91 -9.15
C LEU A 55 3.80 -1.54 -8.45
N GLU A 56 3.68 -0.33 -7.90
CA GLU A 56 2.46 0.14 -7.25
C GLU A 56 1.26 0.11 -8.21
N GLN A 57 1.44 0.59 -9.44
CA GLN A 57 0.41 0.52 -10.49
C GLN A 57 -0.01 -0.92 -10.83
N GLU A 58 0.94 -1.85 -10.95
CA GLU A 58 0.64 -3.27 -11.21
C GLU A 58 -0.17 -3.90 -10.07
N PHE A 59 0.06 -3.48 -8.83
CA PHE A 59 -0.67 -3.95 -7.67
C PHE A 59 -1.98 -3.21 -7.43
N GLY A 60 -2.22 -2.12 -8.16
CA GLY A 60 -3.41 -1.28 -8.02
C GLY A 60 -3.34 -0.37 -6.79
N ILE A 61 -2.14 0.00 -6.36
CA ILE A 61 -1.88 0.94 -5.26
C ILE A 61 -1.76 2.34 -5.87
N GLY A 62 -2.66 3.23 -5.49
CA GLY A 62 -2.59 4.66 -5.82
C GLY A 62 -2.16 5.51 -4.63
N GLU A 63 -2.03 6.82 -4.86
CA GLU A 63 -1.71 7.81 -3.81
C GLU A 63 -2.76 7.82 -2.68
N ASP A 64 -4.03 7.53 -2.99
CA ASP A 64 -5.12 7.45 -2.02
C ASP A 64 -5.07 6.17 -1.16
N ASP A 65 -4.23 5.20 -1.51
CA ASP A 65 -4.14 3.89 -0.85
C ASP A 65 -2.98 3.81 0.16
N LEU A 66 -2.13 4.85 0.26
CA LEU A 66 -0.90 4.81 1.05
C LEU A 66 -1.17 4.60 2.55
N ASP A 67 -2.19 5.26 3.11
CA ASP A 67 -2.58 5.06 4.51
C ASP A 67 -3.04 3.61 4.75
N ALA A 68 -3.78 3.02 3.80
CA ALA A 68 -4.24 1.64 3.90
C ALA A 68 -3.09 0.63 3.73
N LEU A 69 -2.12 0.95 2.87
CA LEU A 69 -0.90 0.16 2.69
C LEU A 69 -0.03 0.17 3.95
N ASP A 70 0.08 1.31 4.64
CA ASP A 70 0.80 1.42 5.92
C ASP A 70 0.13 0.58 7.00
N GLU A 71 -1.21 0.59 7.09
CA GLU A 71 -1.96 -0.27 8.02
C GLU A 71 -1.77 -1.77 7.73
N LEU A 72 -1.82 -2.15 6.45
CA LEU A 72 -1.55 -3.54 6.03
C LEU A 72 -0.13 -3.96 6.36
N THR A 73 0.84 -3.07 6.10
CA THR A 73 2.25 -3.30 6.41
C THR A 73 2.46 -3.50 7.89
N ALA A 74 1.89 -2.64 8.74
CA ALA A 74 1.99 -2.77 10.19
C ALA A 74 1.35 -4.08 10.69
N ARG A 75 0.21 -4.47 10.11
CA ARG A 75 -0.47 -5.74 10.45
C ARG A 75 0.37 -6.95 10.10
N TYR A 76 0.88 -7.01 8.88
CA TYR A 76 1.59 -8.19 8.37
C TYR A 76 3.04 -8.27 8.87
N GLN A 77 3.72 -7.15 9.12
CA GLN A 77 5.05 -7.15 9.74
C GLN A 77 5.02 -7.58 11.21
N ALA A 78 3.88 -7.46 11.90
CA ALA A 78 3.71 -8.02 13.23
C ALA A 78 3.65 -9.56 13.22
N ASP A 79 3.42 -10.18 12.05
CA ASP A 79 3.42 -11.62 11.86
C ASP A 79 4.78 -12.12 11.31
N ALA A 80 5.49 -12.88 12.13
CA ALA A 80 6.79 -13.45 11.78
C ALA A 80 6.70 -14.46 10.62
N ALA A 81 5.57 -15.15 10.45
CA ALA A 81 5.37 -16.09 9.36
C ALA A 81 5.27 -15.35 8.02
N VAL A 82 4.52 -14.24 7.97
CA VAL A 82 4.42 -13.41 6.76
C VAL A 82 5.76 -12.78 6.42
N THR A 83 6.49 -12.27 7.41
CA THR A 83 7.85 -11.75 7.21
C THR A 83 8.78 -12.83 6.62
N GLY A 84 8.72 -14.06 7.13
CA GLY A 84 9.50 -15.18 6.60
C GLY A 84 9.13 -15.55 5.15
N GLN A 85 7.85 -15.43 4.78
CA GLN A 85 7.39 -15.62 3.41
C GLN A 85 7.94 -14.55 2.46
N ILE A 86 7.93 -13.28 2.88
CA ILE A 86 8.49 -12.15 2.11
C ILE A 86 9.98 -12.39 1.84
N GLU A 87 10.76 -12.73 2.86
CA GLU A 87 12.19 -12.99 2.70
C GLU A 87 12.48 -14.19 1.79
N ALA A 88 11.72 -15.29 1.94
CA ALA A 88 11.85 -16.45 1.09
C ALA A 88 11.57 -16.09 -0.38
N ARG A 89 10.48 -15.35 -0.61
CA ARG A 89 10.08 -14.94 -1.96
C ARG A 89 11.07 -13.93 -2.57
N ALA A 90 11.57 -12.99 -1.78
CA ALA A 90 12.57 -12.02 -2.24
C ALA A 90 13.87 -12.72 -2.69
N ARG A 91 14.33 -13.75 -1.96
CA ARG A 91 15.50 -14.57 -2.36
C ARG A 91 15.30 -15.31 -3.69
N GLU A 92 14.07 -15.70 -4.01
CA GLU A 92 13.78 -16.32 -5.32
C GLU A 92 13.80 -15.30 -6.45
N LEU A 93 13.35 -14.07 -6.19
CA LEU A 93 13.25 -13.00 -7.18
C LEU A 93 14.62 -12.37 -7.50
N CYS A 94 15.52 -12.28 -6.53
CA CYS A 94 16.87 -11.72 -6.68
C CYS A 94 17.89 -12.62 -5.98
N PRO A 95 18.43 -13.62 -6.72
CA PRO A 95 19.48 -14.51 -6.23
C PRO A 95 20.86 -13.84 -6.15
#